data_AF-A0A7K3HG68-F1
#
_entry.id   AF-A0A7K3HG68-F1
#
_cell.length_a   1.000
_cell.length_b   1.000
_cell.length_c   1.000
_cell.angle_alpha   90.00
_cell.angle_beta   90.00
_cell.angle_gamma   90.00
#
_symmetry.space_group_name_H-M   'P 1'
#
loop_
_entity.id
_entity.type
_entity.pdbx_description
1 polymer ?
#
loop_
_entity_poly.entity_id
_entity_poly.type
_entity_poly.pdbx_seq_one_letter_code
_entity_poly.pdbx_strand_id
1 'polypeptide(L)'
;ALRGCDAVVHLAGAGVADHRWTAGYKRTIRDSRVLGTTTIARALASLDAPPPVLVCGSAIGYYGDTGDRETDESAPPGEGFLAGVCQEWEAAAAPAEEAGVRTVFARTG
;
A
#
# COMPACT_ATOMS: atom_id res chain seq x y z
N ALA A 1 4.74 -14.33 14.82
CA ALA A 1 5.49 -13.07 14.69
C ALA A 1 4.65 -11.86 15.09
N LEU A 2 3.42 -11.68 14.57
CA LEU A 2 2.60 -10.48 14.83
C LEU A 2 1.77 -10.49 16.13
N ARG A 3 1.70 -11.63 16.84
CA ARG A 3 0.97 -11.73 18.12
C ARG A 3 1.65 -10.88 19.19
N GLY A 4 0.86 -10.10 19.92
CA GLY A 4 1.35 -9.22 20.99
C GLY A 4 1.90 -7.88 20.51
N CYS A 5 1.82 -7.56 19.21
CA CYS A 5 2.14 -6.22 18.72
C CYS A 5 0.96 -5.26 18.95
N ASP A 6 1.25 -4.02 19.35
CA ASP A 6 0.23 -2.97 19.50
C ASP A 6 -0.12 -2.30 18.15
N ALA A 7 0.78 -2.39 17.18
CA ALA A 7 0.62 -1.81 15.84
C ALA A 7 1.52 -2.53 14.84
N VAL A 8 1.16 -2.46 13.56
CA VAL A 8 2.00 -2.90 12.45
C VAL A 8 2.19 -1.73 11.48
N VAL A 9 3.44 -1.51 11.06
CA VAL A 9 3.79 -0.52 10.04
C VAL A 9 4.47 -1.24 8.88
N HIS A 10 3.89 -1.15 7.68
CA HIS A 10 4.40 -1.79 6.47
C HIS A 10 4.93 -0.75 5.48
N LEU A 11 6.25 -0.64 5.39
CA LEU A 11 6.96 0.28 4.48
C LEU A 11 7.81 -0.45 3.43
N ALA A 12 7.72 -1.79 3.36
CA ALA A 12 8.56 -2.56 2.46
C ALA A 12 8.06 -2.45 1.01
N GLY A 13 9.00 -2.33 0.08
CA GLY A 13 8.74 -2.28 -1.35
C GLY A 13 10.04 -2.01 -2.11
N ALA A 14 10.13 -2.45 -3.37
CA ALA A 14 11.26 -2.12 -4.22
C ALA A 14 11.30 -0.61 -4.52
N GLY A 15 12.48 0.01 -4.54
CA GLY A 15 12.64 1.44 -4.80
C GLY A 15 12.32 1.79 -6.24
N VAL A 16 11.46 2.77 -6.48
CA VAL A 16 10.95 3.08 -7.84
C VAL A 16 12.05 3.53 -8.81
N ALA A 17 13.16 4.06 -8.28
CA ALA A 17 14.29 4.60 -9.05
C ALA A 17 15.54 3.69 -9.06
N ASP A 18 15.50 2.51 -8.44
CA ASP A 18 16.71 1.68 -8.28
C ASP A 18 17.19 1.06 -9.60
N HIS A 19 16.28 0.89 -10.57
CA HIS A 19 16.58 0.24 -11.85
C HIS A 19 15.84 0.89 -13.03
N ARG A 20 16.31 0.58 -14.25
CA ARG A 20 15.63 0.97 -15.50
C ARG A 20 14.24 0.34 -15.58
N TRP A 21 13.28 1.12 -16.05
CA TRP A 21 11.88 0.72 -16.17
C TRP A 21 11.63 -0.23 -17.34
N THR A 22 11.95 -1.50 -17.12
CA THR A 22 11.57 -2.61 -17.99
C THR A 22 10.20 -3.18 -17.58
N ALA A 23 9.56 -3.97 -18.46
CA ALA A 23 8.35 -4.69 -18.08
C ALA A 23 8.57 -5.63 -16.87
N GLY A 24 9.77 -6.22 -16.75
CA GLY A 24 10.15 -7.04 -15.60
C GLY A 24 10.22 -6.21 -14.31
N TYR A 25 10.88 -5.06 -14.35
CA TYR A 25 11.04 -4.24 -13.16
C TYR A 25 9.74 -3.57 -12.70
N LYS A 26 8.86 -3.19 -13.65
CA LYS A 26 7.50 -2.74 -13.33
C LYS A 26 6.72 -3.81 -12.56
N ARG A 27 6.83 -5.09 -12.93
CA ARG A 27 6.24 -6.18 -12.14
C ARG A 27 6.86 -6.26 -10.74
N THR A 28 8.18 -6.15 -10.60
CA THR A 28 8.84 -6.13 -9.29
C THR A 28 8.33 -4.99 -8.40
N ILE A 29 8.19 -3.77 -8.94
CA ILE A 29 7.66 -2.60 -8.22
C ILE A 29 6.25 -2.90 -7.68
N ARG A 30 5.37 -3.42 -8.54
CA ARG A 30 4.00 -3.80 -8.19
C ARG A 30 3.97 -4.92 -7.16
N ASP A 31 4.60 -6.05 -7.47
CA ASP A 31 4.48 -7.28 -6.69
C ASP A 31 5.12 -7.14 -5.30
N SER A 32 6.23 -6.40 -5.18
CA SER A 32 6.85 -6.13 -3.87
C SER A 32 5.94 -5.39 -2.89
N ARG A 33 4.95 -4.63 -3.40
CA ARG A 33 3.96 -3.88 -2.62
C ARG A 33 2.68 -4.67 -2.42
N VAL A 34 2.10 -5.16 -3.51
CA VAL A 34 0.81 -5.86 -3.52
C VAL A 34 0.91 -7.19 -2.78
N LEU A 35 1.92 -8.03 -3.10
CA LEU A 35 2.06 -9.33 -2.46
C LEU A 35 2.48 -9.18 -0.99
N GLY A 36 3.41 -8.26 -0.70
CA GLY A 36 3.85 -7.97 0.68
C GLY A 36 2.68 -7.52 1.57
N THR A 37 1.88 -6.58 1.09
CA THR A 37 0.69 -6.09 1.80
C THR A 37 -0.35 -7.17 1.96
N THR A 38 -0.62 -7.96 0.91
CA THR A 38 -1.56 -9.10 0.96
C THR A 38 -1.13 -10.11 2.02
N THR A 39 0.16 -10.43 2.10
CA THR A 39 0.70 -11.36 3.10
C THR A 39 0.50 -10.84 4.53
N ILE A 40 0.79 -9.56 4.77
CA ILE A 40 0.60 -8.95 6.10
C ILE A 40 -0.89 -8.87 6.46
N ALA A 41 -1.73 -8.41 5.54
CA ALA A 41 -3.16 -8.26 5.77
C ALA A 41 -3.84 -9.60 6.08
N ARG A 42 -3.51 -10.66 5.32
CA ARG A 42 -3.99 -12.02 5.61
C ARG A 42 -3.46 -12.57 6.92
N ALA A 43 -2.20 -12.29 7.26
CA ALA A 43 -1.64 -12.71 8.53
C ALA A 43 -2.38 -12.07 9.70
N LEU A 44 -2.68 -10.76 9.61
CA LEU A 44 -3.49 -10.05 10.61
C LEU A 44 -4.91 -10.64 10.71
N ALA A 45 -5.58 -10.83 9.58
CA ALA A 45 -6.93 -11.40 9.52
C ALA A 45 -7.04 -12.82 10.10
N SER A 46 -5.94 -13.57 10.15
CA SER A 46 -5.89 -14.92 10.70
C SER A 46 -5.69 -15.00 12.22
N LEU A 47 -5.51 -13.87 12.91
CA LEU A 47 -5.27 -13.82 14.35
C LEU A 47 -6.60 -13.72 15.11
N ASP A 48 -6.73 -14.45 16.22
CA ASP A 48 -7.88 -14.31 17.13
C ASP A 48 -7.92 -12.92 17.79
N ALA A 49 -6.74 -12.34 18.02
CA ALA A 49 -6.56 -11.00 18.57
C ALA A 49 -5.48 -10.27 17.74
N PRO A 50 -5.86 -9.66 16.60
CA PRO A 50 -4.91 -8.90 15.78
C PRO A 50 -4.56 -7.57 16.45
N PRO A 51 -3.36 -7.02 16.15
CA PRO A 51 -3.05 -5.62 16.46
C PRO A 51 -4.16 -4.68 15.98
N PRO A 52 -4.54 -3.65 16.75
CA PRO A 52 -5.67 -2.79 16.44
C PRO A 52 -5.46 -1.88 15.23
N VAL A 53 -4.21 -1.72 14.75
CA VAL A 53 -3.89 -0.83 13.63
C VAL A 53 -2.82 -1.39 12.69
N LEU A 54 -3.06 -1.19 11.40
CA LEU A 54 -2.09 -1.32 10.31
C LEU A 54 -1.89 0.05 9.66
N VAL A 55 -0.64 0.54 9.67
CA VAL A 55 -0.24 1.69 8.84
C VAL A 55 0.52 1.14 7.63
N CYS A 56 -0.07 1.29 6.45
CA CYS A 56 0.52 0.85 5.20
C CYS A 56 1.10 2.06 4.45
N GLY A 57 2.31 1.92 3.91
CA GLY A 57 2.83 2.88 2.95
C GLY A 57 1.93 2.95 1.71
N SER A 58 1.91 4.13 1.09
CA SER A 58 1.38 4.37 -0.25
C SER A 58 2.27 5.45 -0.89
N ALA A 59 1.79 6.19 -1.89
CA ALA A 59 2.51 7.34 -2.43
C ALA A 59 1.56 8.37 -3.04
N ILE A 60 2.01 9.64 -3.15
CA ILE A 60 1.27 10.68 -3.91
C ILE A 60 1.09 10.31 -5.39
N GLY A 61 1.87 9.35 -5.89
CA GLY A 61 1.67 8.75 -7.21
C GLY A 61 0.27 8.15 -7.42
N TYR A 62 -0.50 7.94 -6.34
CA TYR A 62 -1.93 7.62 -6.39
C TYR A 62 -2.73 8.62 -7.23
N TYR A 63 -2.44 9.91 -7.11
CA TYR A 63 -3.19 10.99 -7.77
C TYR A 63 -2.73 11.25 -9.22
N GLY A 64 -1.63 10.61 -9.65
CA GLY A 64 -1.03 10.87 -10.96
C GLY A 64 -0.40 12.27 -11.05
N ASP A 65 -0.31 12.79 -12.27
CA ASP A 65 0.12 14.18 -12.51
C ASP A 65 -1.08 15.12 -12.30
N THR A 66 -1.01 15.94 -11.25
CA THR A 66 -2.06 16.89 -10.89
C THR A 66 -1.80 18.30 -11.43
N GLY A 67 -0.63 18.56 -12.04
CA GLY A 67 -0.20 19.91 -12.41
C GLY A 67 -0.29 20.89 -11.23
N ASP A 68 -0.80 22.08 -11.48
CA ASP A 68 -0.99 23.14 -10.47
C ASP A 68 -2.26 22.94 -9.60
N ARG A 69 -3.02 21.86 -9.82
CA ARG A 69 -4.26 21.61 -9.07
C ARG A 69 -3.93 21.12 -7.67
N GLU A 70 -4.34 21.88 -6.66
CA GLU A 70 -4.33 21.45 -5.26
C GLU A 70 -5.09 20.12 -5.12
N THR A 71 -4.50 19.21 -4.35
CA THR A 71 -4.98 17.83 -4.23
C THR A 71 -4.88 17.38 -2.78
N ASP A 72 -5.96 16.78 -2.29
CA ASP A 72 -6.07 16.18 -0.96
C ASP A 72 -6.49 14.70 -1.05
N GLU A 73 -6.73 14.06 0.09
CA GLU A 73 -7.12 12.65 0.20
C GLU A 73 -8.50 12.32 -0.40
N SER A 74 -9.33 13.33 -0.68
CA SER A 74 -10.65 13.16 -1.31
C SER A 74 -10.59 13.11 -2.84
N ALA A 75 -9.45 13.48 -3.43
CA ALA A 75 -9.26 13.47 -4.86
C ALA A 75 -9.28 12.05 -5.46
N PRO A 76 -9.79 11.87 -6.69
CA PRO A 76 -9.81 10.58 -7.36
C PRO A 76 -8.39 10.08 -7.65
N PRO A 77 -8.20 8.76 -7.84
CA PRO A 77 -6.94 8.24 -8.34
C PRO A 77 -6.64 8.77 -9.75
N GLY A 78 -5.36 8.95 -10.03
CA GLY A 78 -4.87 9.29 -11.36
C GLY A 78 -4.80 8.08 -12.29
N GLU A 79 -4.25 8.31 -13.47
CA GLU A 79 -4.07 7.29 -14.50
C GLU A 79 -2.59 6.86 -14.63
N GLY A 80 -2.37 5.75 -15.33
CA GLY A 80 -1.05 5.24 -15.63
C GLY A 80 -0.49 4.28 -14.57
N PHE A 81 0.76 3.89 -14.77
CA PHE A 81 1.34 2.75 -14.05
C PHE A 81 1.46 2.97 -12.54
N LEU A 82 1.98 4.12 -12.08
CA LEU A 82 2.18 4.37 -10.66
C LEU A 82 0.85 4.55 -9.90
N ALA A 83 -0.11 5.26 -10.49
CA ALA A 83 -1.43 5.40 -9.92
C ALA A 83 -2.14 4.04 -9.81
N GLY A 84 -2.02 3.19 -10.84
CA GLY A 84 -2.50 1.81 -10.80
C GLY A 84 -1.84 0.98 -9.69
N VAL A 85 -0.51 1.07 -9.55
CA VAL A 85 0.21 0.38 -8.47
C VAL A 85 -0.27 0.84 -7.10
N CYS A 86 -0.49 2.14 -6.86
CA CYS A 86 -0.97 2.63 -5.58
C CYS A 86 -2.39 2.14 -5.27
N GLN A 87 -3.30 2.16 -6.26
CA GLN A 87 -4.65 1.61 -6.10
C GLN A 87 -4.64 0.13 -5.73
N GLU A 88 -3.83 -0.68 -6.45
CA GLU A 88 -3.70 -2.10 -6.16
C GLU A 88 -3.00 -2.38 -4.82
N TRP A 89 -2.05 -1.53 -4.45
CA TRP A 89 -1.34 -1.62 -3.17
C TRP A 89 -2.28 -1.33 -1.99
N GLU A 90 -3.07 -0.27 -2.05
CA GLU A 90 -4.05 0.06 -1.01
C GLU A 90 -5.13 -1.03 -0.92
N ALA A 91 -5.68 -1.47 -2.05
CA ALA A 91 -6.69 -2.54 -2.10
C ALA A 91 -6.18 -3.88 -1.53
N ALA A 92 -4.88 -4.16 -1.61
CA ALA A 92 -4.29 -5.39 -1.07
C ALA A 92 -4.40 -5.48 0.47
N ALA A 93 -4.68 -4.37 1.16
CA ALA A 93 -4.88 -4.36 2.60
C ALA A 93 -6.31 -4.77 3.04
N ALA A 94 -7.25 -4.94 2.10
CA ALA A 94 -8.65 -5.26 2.38
C ALA A 94 -8.86 -6.40 3.41
N PRO A 95 -8.09 -7.52 3.41
CA PRO A 95 -8.28 -8.56 4.43
C PRO A 95 -8.11 -8.06 5.87
N ALA A 96 -7.23 -7.08 6.12
CA ALA A 96 -7.05 -6.51 7.45
C ALA A 96 -8.25 -5.63 7.84
N GLU A 97 -8.74 -4.81 6.90
CA GLU A 97 -9.93 -3.97 7.10
C GLU A 97 -11.18 -4.82 7.37
N GLU A 98 -11.39 -5.87 6.58
CA GLU A 98 -12.49 -6.84 6.73
C GLU A 98 -12.43 -7.57 8.08
N ALA A 99 -11.22 -7.79 8.62
CA ALA A 99 -11.00 -8.35 9.95
C ALA A 99 -11.16 -7.32 11.09
N GLY A 100 -11.58 -6.09 10.78
CA GLY A 100 -11.79 -5.03 11.77
C GLY A 100 -10.52 -4.34 12.25
N VAL A 101 -9.37 -4.59 11.61
CA VAL A 101 -8.13 -3.85 11.89
C VAL A 101 -8.23 -2.47 11.25
N ARG A 102 -8.02 -1.41 12.04
CA ARG A 102 -7.98 -0.04 11.51
C ARG A 102 -6.80 0.09 10.56
N THR A 103 -7.08 0.28 9.27
CA THR A 103 -6.05 0.42 8.24
C THR A 103 -5.94 1.87 7.80
N VAL A 104 -4.71 2.35 7.64
CA VAL A 104 -4.41 3.72 7.22
C VAL A 104 -3.35 3.68 6.13
N PHE A 105 -3.52 4.48 5.08
CA PHE A 105 -2.58 4.59 3.96
C PHE A 105 -1.83 5.92 4.01
N ALA A 106 -0.51 5.86 4.16
CA ALA A 106 0.34 7.04 4.14
C ALA A 106 0.83 7.32 2.72
N ARG A 107 0.15 8.22 1.99
CA ARG A 107 0.53 8.64 0.63
C ARG A 107 1.68 9.64 0.67
N THR A 108 2.91 9.13 0.85
CA THR A 108 4.12 9.97 0.96
C THR A 108 4.56 10.56 -0.38
N GLY A 109 5.12 11.77 -0.32
CA GLY A 109 5.75 12.48 -1.45
C GLY A 109 7.26 12.33 -1.52
#